data_AF-A0A349EQM4-F1
#
_entry.id   AF-A0A349EQM4-F1
#
_cell.length_a   1.000
_cell.length_b   1.000
_cell.length_c   1.000
_cell.angle_alpha   90.00
_cell.angle_beta   90.00
_cell.angle_gamma   90.00
#
_symmetry.space_group_name_H-M   'P 1'
#
loop_
_entity.id
_entity.type
_entity.pdbx_description
1 polymer ?
#
loop_
_entity_poly.entity_id
_entity_poly.type
_entity_poly.pdbx_seq_one_letter_code
_entity_poly.pdbx_strand_id
1 'polypeptide(L)'
;MMLFIDYETYYDDVYKLKNKNSGMIRTEYLNDPRFKVHGAAVALDDGDNEWVTGPQLREFFGDVAPHIDGMCCHNGLFDHGITSKFFGGAFTREVML
;
A
#
# COMPACT_ATOMS: atom_id res chain seq x y z
N MET A 1 -1.60 7.92 15.05
CA MET A 1 -2.59 6.95 14.55
C MET A 1 -1.88 5.73 13.97
N MET A 2 -2.37 4.53 14.29
CA MET A 2 -1.99 3.27 13.65
C MET A 2 -2.87 3.05 12.41
N LEU A 3 -2.24 2.80 11.26
CA LEU A 3 -2.94 2.38 10.04
C LEU A 3 -2.85 0.87 9.89
N PHE A 4 -3.99 0.19 9.81
CA PHE A 4 -4.09 -1.18 9.33
C PHE A 4 -4.44 -1.15 7.86
N ILE A 5 -3.69 -1.86 7.02
CA ILE A 5 -3.91 -1.83 5.56
C ILE A 5 -3.63 -3.17 4.89
N ASP A 6 -4.46 -3.51 3.91
CA ASP A 6 -4.28 -4.63 3.00
C ASP A 6 -4.65 -4.20 1.57
N TYR A 7 -3.69 -4.28 0.64
CA TYR A 7 -3.87 -3.83 -0.74
C TYR A 7 -4.38 -4.94 -1.65
N GLU A 8 -5.37 -4.63 -2.46
CA GLU A 8 -5.74 -5.47 -3.60
C GLU A 8 -5.00 -5.00 -4.85
N THR A 9 -4.32 -5.92 -5.54
CA THR A 9 -3.51 -5.60 -6.73
C THR A 9 -3.84 -6.51 -7.89
N TYR A 10 -3.67 -6.01 -9.11
CA TYR A 10 -3.87 -6.80 -10.32
C TYR A 10 -2.83 -7.94 -10.38
N TYR A 11 -3.30 -9.16 -10.61
CA TYR A 11 -2.48 -10.33 -10.94
C TYR A 11 -3.18 -11.18 -12.00
N ASP A 12 -2.41 -12.02 -12.68
CA ASP A 12 -2.91 -13.06 -13.58
C ASP A 12 -2.06 -14.33 -13.47
N ASP A 13 -2.30 -15.31 -14.35
CA ASP A 13 -1.64 -16.60 -14.31
C ASP A 13 -0.11 -16.53 -14.45
N VAL A 14 0.40 -15.55 -15.21
CA VAL A 14 1.83 -15.35 -15.50
C VAL A 14 2.43 -14.16 -14.74
N TYR A 15 1.61 -13.23 -14.28
CA TYR A 15 1.99 -12.04 -13.51
C TYR A 15 1.41 -12.12 -12.11
N LYS A 16 2.18 -12.66 -11.17
CA LYS A 16 1.75 -12.82 -9.78
C LYS A 16 2.91 -12.73 -8.82
N LEU A 17 2.60 -12.25 -7.62
CA LEU A 17 3.56 -12.21 -6.53
C LEU A 17 4.03 -13.63 -6.17
N LYS A 18 5.32 -13.76 -5.85
CA LYS A 18 5.94 -15.04 -5.52
C LYS A 18 5.22 -15.76 -4.39
N ASN A 19 4.86 -17.01 -4.67
CA ASN A 19 4.42 -18.01 -3.69
C ASN A 19 5.52 -19.08 -3.50
N LYS A 20 5.18 -20.22 -2.89
CA LYS A 20 6.15 -21.28 -2.56
C LYS A 20 6.93 -21.81 -3.78
N ASN A 21 6.31 -21.89 -4.95
CA ASN A 21 6.86 -22.63 -6.10
C ASN A 21 6.90 -21.82 -7.40
N SER A 22 6.32 -20.62 -7.45
CA SER A 22 6.16 -19.84 -8.69
C SER A 22 5.93 -18.35 -8.41
N GLY A 23 6.01 -17.53 -9.45
CA GLY A 23 5.75 -16.09 -9.38
C GLY A 23 7.00 -15.23 -9.23
N MET A 24 6.80 -13.92 -9.18
CA MET A 24 7.83 -12.90 -9.29
C MET A 24 8.28 -12.41 -7.92
N ILE A 25 9.57 -12.10 -7.75
CA ILE A 25 9.98 -11.46 -6.50
C ILE A 25 9.31 -10.08 -6.38
N ARG A 26 9.11 -9.62 -5.14
CA ARG A 26 8.37 -8.37 -4.84
C ARG A 26 8.80 -7.18 -5.70
N THR A 27 10.11 -6.97 -5.83
CA THR A 27 10.65 -5.85 -6.61
C THR A 27 10.34 -5.98 -8.10
N GLU A 28 10.39 -7.17 -8.67
CA GLU A 28 10.00 -7.40 -10.08
C GLU A 28 8.49 -7.13 -10.26
N TYR A 29 7.67 -7.70 -9.37
CA TYR A 29 6.22 -7.53 -9.43
C TYR A 29 5.81 -6.06 -9.33
N LEU A 30 6.33 -5.32 -8.34
CA LEU A 30 6.03 -3.90 -8.13
C LEU A 30 6.56 -2.98 -9.23
N ASN A 31 7.59 -3.39 -9.98
CA ASN A 31 8.19 -2.59 -11.07
C ASN A 31 7.66 -2.95 -12.46
N ASP A 32 6.85 -3.99 -12.59
CA ASP A 32 6.25 -4.37 -13.87
C ASP A 32 5.22 -3.32 -14.32
N PRO A 33 5.16 -2.97 -15.62
CA PRO A 33 4.18 -2.02 -16.15
C PRO A 33 2.71 -2.42 -15.93
N ARG A 34 2.43 -3.70 -15.69
CA ARG A 34 1.08 -4.22 -15.38
C ARG A 34 0.66 -3.96 -13.94
N PHE A 35 1.58 -3.56 -13.06
CA PHE A 35 1.27 -3.34 -11.66
C PHE A 35 0.16 -2.30 -11.49
N LYS A 36 -0.91 -2.69 -10.81
CA LYS A 36 -2.06 -1.83 -10.54
C LYS A 36 -2.63 -2.13 -9.17
N VAL A 37 -2.89 -1.09 -8.39
CA VAL A 37 -3.66 -1.18 -7.15
C VAL A 37 -5.15 -0.97 -7.49
N HIS A 38 -6.00 -1.92 -7.10
CA HIS A 38 -7.45 -1.83 -7.24
C HIS A 38 -8.08 -1.02 -6.09
N GLY A 39 -7.50 -1.13 -4.91
CA GLY A 39 -7.89 -0.43 -3.70
C GLY A 39 -7.20 -1.04 -2.49
N ALA A 40 -7.62 -0.62 -1.30
CA ALA A 40 -7.18 -1.21 -0.05
C ALA A 40 -8.31 -1.25 0.97
N ALA A 41 -8.32 -2.28 1.80
CA ALA A 41 -9.01 -2.25 3.08
C ALA A 41 -8.15 -1.47 4.08
N VAL A 42 -8.74 -0.50 4.77
CA VAL A 42 -8.05 0.37 5.73
C VAL A 42 -8.82 0.46 7.04
N ALA A 43 -8.10 0.48 8.15
CA ALA A 43 -8.67 0.87 9.45
C ALA A 43 -7.68 1.79 10.18
N LEU A 44 -8.21 2.76 10.91
CA LEU A 44 -7.45 3.76 11.66
C LEU A 44 -7.68 3.54 13.15
N ASP A 45 -6.60 3.25 13.88
CA ASP A 45 -6.64 2.86 15.29
C ASP A 45 -7.67 1.73 15.54
N ASP A 46 -8.68 1.98 16.39
CA ASP A 46 -9.77 1.04 16.71
C ASP A 46 -11.04 1.30 15.86
N GLY A 47 -10.93 2.07 14.79
CA GLY A 47 -12.03 2.40 13.89
C GLY A 47 -12.49 1.25 13.01
N ASP A 48 -13.63 1.45 12.34
CA ASP A 48 -14.18 0.49 11.41
C ASP A 48 -13.28 0.31 10.17
N ASN A 49 -13.35 -0.88 9.58
CA ASN A 49 -12.68 -1.17 8.32
C ASN A 49 -13.46 -0.55 7.16
N GLU A 50 -12.76 0.21 6.33
CA GLU A 50 -13.29 0.88 5.15
C GLU A 50 -12.56 0.42 3.89
N TRP A 51 -13.28 0.39 2.76
CA TRP A 51 -12.67 0.14 1.46
C TRP A 51 -12.38 1.47 0.75
N VAL A 52 -11.09 1.71 0.45
CA VAL A 52 -10.64 2.87 -0.33
C VAL A 52 -10.26 2.42 -1.72
N THR A 53 -10.94 2.93 -2.74
CA THR A 53 -10.64 2.55 -4.13
C THR A 53 -9.29 3.10 -4.60
N GLY A 54 -8.69 2.46 -5.60
CA GLY A 54 -7.40 2.88 -6.18
C GLY A 54 -7.33 4.38 -6.52
N PRO A 55 -8.35 4.97 -7.18
CA PRO A 55 -8.39 6.41 -7.44
C PRO A 55 -8.45 7.29 -6.18
N GLN A 56 -9.06 6.81 -5.09
CA GLN A 56 -9.24 7.55 -3.83
C GLN A 56 -8.02 7.46 -2.91
N LEU A 57 -7.15 6.45 -3.07
CA LEU A 57 -6.00 6.24 -2.19
C LEU A 57 -5.07 7.45 -2.09
N ARG A 58 -4.92 8.23 -3.17
CA ARG A 58 -4.08 9.43 -3.15
C ARG A 58 -4.64 10.52 -2.23
N GLU A 59 -5.95 10.74 -2.28
CA GLU A 59 -6.64 11.69 -1.42
C GLU A 59 -6.63 11.19 0.03
N PHE A 60 -7.00 9.91 0.25
CA PHE A 60 -6.93 9.27 1.55
C PHE A 60 -5.56 9.47 2.23
N PHE A 61 -4.45 9.13 1.57
CA PHE A 61 -3.13 9.32 2.14
C PHE A 61 -2.76 10.80 2.30
N GLY A 62 -3.24 11.70 1.44
CA GLY A 62 -3.06 13.14 1.62
C GLY A 62 -3.63 13.65 2.94
N ASP A 63 -4.76 13.08 3.36
CA ASP A 63 -5.44 13.46 4.60
C ASP A 63 -4.84 12.78 5.83
N VAL A 64 -4.58 11.46 5.76
CA VAL A 64 -4.23 10.69 6.96
C VAL A 64 -2.73 10.58 7.22
N ALA A 65 -1.88 10.62 6.18
CA ALA A 65 -0.43 10.37 6.33
C ALA A 65 0.29 11.30 7.31
N PRO A 66 -0.04 12.61 7.42
CA PRO A 66 0.54 13.49 8.43
C PRO A 66 0.27 13.08 9.89
N HIS A 67 -0.67 12.15 10.12
CA HIS A 67 -1.11 11.70 11.43
C HIS A 67 -0.78 10.21 11.70
N ILE A 68 -0.21 9.50 10.72
CA ILE A 68 0.18 8.10 10.86
C ILE A 68 1.52 8.00 11.61
N ASP A 69 1.54 7.25 12.70
CA ASP A 69 2.73 6.94 13.50
C ASP A 69 3.28 5.53 13.20
N GLY A 70 2.44 4.64 12.67
CA GLY A 70 2.81 3.27 12.36
C GLY A 70 1.82 2.64 11.38
N MET A 71 2.30 1.61 10.67
CA MET A 71 1.49 0.83 9.72
C MET A 71 1.59 -0.65 10.05
N CYS A 72 0.45 -1.31 10.13
CA CYS A 72 0.31 -2.74 10.43
C CYS A 72 -0.25 -3.44 9.20
N CYS A 73 0.48 -4.43 8.68
CA CYS A 73 0.10 -5.16 7.48
C CYS A 73 0.44 -6.66 7.64
N HIS A 74 -0.31 -7.53 6.98
CA HIS A 74 -0.01 -8.96 6.96
C HIS A 74 1.31 -9.27 6.22
N ASN A 75 1.69 -8.47 5.22
CA ASN A 75 2.93 -8.63 4.47
C ASN A 75 3.67 -7.29 4.36
N GLY A 76 4.16 -6.79 5.50
CA GLY A 76 4.75 -5.44 5.60
C GLY A 76 5.77 -5.09 4.52
N LEU A 77 6.63 -6.02 4.07
CA LEU A 77 7.58 -5.74 2.98
C LEU A 77 6.90 -5.41 1.64
N PHE A 78 5.76 -6.04 1.35
CA PHE A 78 4.99 -5.78 0.15
C PHE A 78 4.15 -4.52 0.31
N ASP A 79 3.37 -4.43 1.38
CA ASP A 79 2.43 -3.32 1.61
C ASP A 79 3.14 -1.99 1.82
N HIS A 80 4.24 -1.97 2.60
CA HIS A 80 5.09 -0.78 2.74
C HIS A 80 5.78 -0.43 1.43
N GLY A 81 6.11 -1.42 0.61
CA GLY A 81 6.68 -1.21 -0.72
C GLY A 81 5.72 -0.48 -1.65
N ILE A 82 4.43 -0.85 -1.62
CA ILE A 82 3.37 -0.14 -2.35
C ILE A 82 3.23 1.29 -1.81
N THR A 83 3.04 1.45 -0.50
CA THR A 83 2.86 2.77 0.13
C THR A 83 4.02 3.71 -0.20
N SER A 84 5.27 3.25 0.00
CA SER A 84 6.47 4.04 -0.27
C SER A 84 6.58 4.44 -1.75
N LYS A 85 6.41 3.49 -2.66
CA LYS A 85 6.62 3.72 -4.09
C LYS A 85 5.55 4.61 -4.73
N PHE A 86 4.28 4.41 -4.39
CA PHE A 86 3.17 5.07 -5.09
C PHE A 86 2.56 6.25 -4.31
N PHE A 87 2.73 6.27 -2.98
CA PHE A 87 2.10 7.24 -2.08
C PHE A 87 3.10 7.93 -1.13
N GLY A 88 4.40 7.62 -1.19
CA GLY A 88 5.41 8.09 -0.25
C GLY A 88 5.53 9.61 -0.13
N GLY A 89 5.17 10.36 -1.17
CA GLY A 89 5.14 11.83 -1.11
C GLY A 89 4.22 12.39 -0.01
N ALA A 90 3.13 11.69 0.32
CA ALA A 90 2.20 12.10 1.38
C ALA A 90 2.80 11.99 2.80
N PHE A 91 3.85 11.19 2.97
CA PHE A 91 4.51 10.97 4.26
C PHE A 91 5.74 11.86 4.48
N THR A 92 6.06 12.74 3.53
CA THR A 92 7.19 13.67 3.68
C THR A 92 6.80 14.80 4.64
N ARG A 93 7.54 14.92 5.75
CA ARG A 93 7.48 16.11 6.60
C ARG A 93 8.57 17.07 6.12
N GLU A 94 8.23 18.34 5.87
CA GLU A 94 9.27 19.36 5.71
C GLU A 94 10.10 19.40 6.99
N VAL A 95 11.38 19.05 6.89
CA VAL A 95 12.34 19.34 7.94
C VAL A 95 12.69 20.81 7.76
N MET A 96 12.01 21.69 8.49
CA MET A 96 12.44 23.08 8.63
C MET A 96 13.75 23.07 9.42
N LEU A 97 14.88 23.19 8.70
CA LEU A 97 16.21 23.42 9.26
C LEU A 97 16.38 24.88 9.70
#